data_AF-A0A4S9Q6M6-F1
#
_entry.id   AF-A0A4S9Q6M6-F1
#
_cell.length_a   1.000
_cell.length_b   1.000
_cell.length_c   1.000
_cell.angle_alpha   90.00
_cell.angle_beta   90.00
_cell.angle_gamma   90.00
#
_symmetry.space_group_name_H-M   'P 1'
#
loop_
_entity.id
_entity.type
_entity.pdbx_description
1 polymer ?
#
loop_
_entity_poly.entity_id
_entity_poly.type
_entity_poly.pdbx_seq_one_letter_code
_entity_poly.pdbx_strand_id
1 'polypeptide(L)'
;MFGINFPVFTRASFGMRGSYFAVFVRGVVACIWFGTQSFQGGQCLQVMIEAIWPSFERFPNRLPESAHVTSAQLLCFFLFILVQAPLLWLKVSSLRYMFMAKTIIMPIFGLTLFIWALVAAKGFGPTFSQPTRIKDGTPAAVVFLQCVTTAIGPKATLALNMPDFTRYAKYPKQVFWTQAVGLMVLVTMCGVLGATVTSAAQVVYGVSTWNPLEVAKLWNNRAAQFFAGLCWCFAVIGTNISANSVSFSNDIALWFPKYINVRRGAYLCCILSIATTPWNIQYSAKSFSSFLGGYALFLGALVGIIITDFWICRRRSLDVRALYKKHDVHHFTAGFNIRAFFAFFCGIAPNMPGLAAACGASGVPNGARYLYSLSWLVSTLVAGLVYWVSFKIKPFEISPSQEMYMDGVEGYDPSISEIPQHTKQDKEVEA
;
A
#
# COMPACT_ATOMS: atom_id res chain seq x y z
N MET A 1 9.40 13.31 -12.95
CA MET A 1 9.15 14.02 -14.22
C MET A 1 8.18 15.18 -13.99
N PHE A 2 6.99 14.95 -13.42
CA PHE A 2 5.97 16.03 -13.28
C PHE A 2 5.72 16.54 -11.85
N GLY A 3 6.24 15.88 -10.81
CA GLY A 3 6.06 16.36 -9.42
C GLY A 3 4.62 16.28 -8.88
N ILE A 4 3.71 15.55 -9.52
CA ILE A 4 2.31 15.41 -9.12
C ILE A 4 2.06 14.15 -8.28
N ASN A 5 1.04 14.19 -7.42
CA ASN A 5 0.62 13.07 -6.60
C ASN A 5 -0.31 12.11 -7.37
N PHE A 6 -0.60 10.94 -6.79
CA PHE A 6 -1.44 9.93 -7.43
C PHE A 6 -2.84 10.43 -7.79
N PRO A 7 -3.59 11.12 -6.89
CA PRO A 7 -4.92 11.63 -7.21
C PRO A 7 -4.96 12.54 -8.44
N VAL A 8 -4.00 13.47 -8.56
CA VAL A 8 -3.92 14.36 -9.74
C VAL A 8 -3.52 13.57 -10.99
N PHE A 9 -2.61 12.61 -10.85
CA PHE A 9 -2.21 11.77 -11.98
C PHE A 9 -3.38 10.96 -12.57
N THR A 10 -4.29 10.46 -11.74
CA THR A 10 -5.47 9.70 -12.22
C THR A 10 -6.45 10.53 -13.05
N ARG A 11 -6.43 11.87 -12.96
CA ARG A 11 -7.27 12.75 -13.81
C ARG A 11 -6.94 12.61 -15.28
N ALA A 12 -5.69 12.29 -15.62
CA ALA A 12 -5.27 12.09 -17.00
C ALA A 12 -6.02 10.93 -17.66
N SER A 13 -6.22 9.83 -16.92
CA SER A 13 -6.80 8.59 -17.46
C SER A 13 -8.31 8.51 -17.23
N PHE A 14 -8.82 8.91 -16.07
CA PHE A 14 -10.24 8.78 -15.72
C PHE A 14 -11.06 10.06 -15.94
N GLY A 15 -10.39 11.20 -16.15
CA GLY A 15 -11.01 12.52 -16.24
C GLY A 15 -11.18 13.22 -14.90
N MET A 16 -11.54 14.50 -14.95
CA MET A 16 -11.61 15.38 -13.76
C MET A 16 -12.57 14.90 -12.67
N ARG A 17 -13.71 14.31 -13.04
CA ARG A 17 -14.68 13.72 -12.09
C ARG A 17 -14.45 12.23 -11.93
N GLY A 18 -14.05 11.54 -13.00
CA GLY A 18 -13.76 10.11 -12.93
C GLY A 18 -12.60 9.76 -12.01
N SER A 19 -11.64 10.65 -11.79
CA SER A 19 -10.56 10.44 -10.82
C SER A 19 -11.06 10.18 -9.40
N TYR A 20 -12.24 10.72 -9.01
CA TYR A 20 -12.82 10.45 -7.71
C TYR A 20 -13.09 8.95 -7.50
N PHE A 21 -13.50 8.24 -8.54
CA PHE A 21 -13.72 6.80 -8.51
C PHE A 21 -12.40 6.03 -8.30
N ALA A 22 -11.37 6.33 -9.10
CA ALA A 22 -10.07 5.66 -8.98
C ALA A 22 -9.45 5.84 -7.58
N VAL A 23 -9.56 7.06 -7.07
CA VAL A 23 -9.09 7.45 -5.74
C VAL A 23 -9.93 6.83 -4.63
N PHE A 24 -11.24 6.67 -4.81
CA PHE A 24 -12.10 5.96 -3.85
C PHE A 24 -11.73 4.48 -3.74
N VAL A 25 -11.63 3.77 -4.86
CA VAL A 25 -11.24 2.35 -4.90
C VAL A 25 -9.90 2.15 -4.17
N ARG A 26 -8.94 3.04 -4.43
CA ARG A 26 -7.63 3.01 -3.79
C ARG A 26 -7.67 3.39 -2.30
N GLY A 27 -8.47 4.40 -1.94
CA GLY A 27 -8.59 4.92 -0.59
C GLY A 27 -9.22 3.90 0.37
N VAL A 28 -10.22 3.14 -0.08
CA VAL A 28 -10.81 2.03 0.71
C VAL A 28 -9.72 1.01 1.08
N VAL A 29 -8.88 0.63 0.12
CA VAL A 29 -7.78 -0.30 0.36
C VAL A 29 -6.74 0.29 1.33
N ALA A 30 -6.45 1.59 1.26
CA ALA A 30 -5.59 2.26 2.23
C ALA A 30 -6.13 2.15 3.66
N CYS A 31 -7.44 2.38 3.86
CA CYS A 31 -8.07 2.29 5.18
C CYS A 31 -8.00 0.87 5.75
N ILE A 32 -8.28 -0.14 4.92
CA ILE A 32 -8.23 -1.54 5.36
C ILE A 32 -6.80 -1.93 5.75
N TRP A 33 -5.81 -1.55 4.95
CA TRP A 33 -4.40 -1.76 5.29
C TRP A 33 -3.99 -0.99 6.53
N PHE A 34 -4.51 0.22 6.74
CA PHE A 34 -4.25 0.97 7.95
C PHE A 34 -4.72 0.22 9.19
N GLY A 35 -5.95 -0.29 9.16
CA GLY A 35 -6.54 -1.04 10.26
C GLY A 35 -5.79 -2.35 10.50
N THR A 36 -5.43 -3.05 9.43
CA THR A 36 -4.68 -4.32 9.47
C THR A 36 -3.32 -4.12 10.15
N GLN A 37 -2.59 -3.08 9.74
CA GLN A 37 -1.30 -2.73 10.35
C GLN A 37 -1.48 -2.28 11.80
N SER A 38 -2.52 -1.49 12.12
CA SER A 38 -2.78 -1.07 13.51
C SER A 38 -3.13 -2.26 14.41
N PHE A 39 -3.84 -3.27 13.90
CA PHE A 39 -4.10 -4.51 14.62
C PHE A 39 -2.81 -5.31 14.89
N GLN A 40 -1.92 -5.40 13.88
CA GLN A 40 -0.60 -6.00 14.08
C GLN A 40 0.24 -5.21 15.09
N GLY A 41 0.12 -3.89 15.11
CA GLY A 41 0.71 -3.03 16.13
C GLY A 41 0.17 -3.32 17.53
N GLY A 42 -1.14 -3.57 17.65
CA GLY A 42 -1.77 -4.06 18.88
C GLY A 42 -1.21 -5.39 19.34
N GLN A 43 -0.96 -6.34 18.42
CA GLN A 43 -0.29 -7.61 18.76
C GLN A 43 1.13 -7.38 19.25
N CYS A 44 1.89 -6.43 18.68
CA CYS A 44 3.21 -6.05 19.18
C CYS A 44 3.13 -5.52 20.61
N LEU A 45 2.15 -4.66 20.89
CA LEU A 45 1.92 -4.12 22.22
C LEU A 45 1.53 -5.20 23.22
N GLN A 46 0.71 -6.17 22.81
CA GLN A 46 0.37 -7.32 23.63
C GLN A 46 1.62 -8.14 24.01
N VAL A 47 2.50 -8.45 23.06
CA VAL A 47 3.76 -9.16 23.33
C VAL A 47 4.62 -8.37 24.32
N MET A 48 4.71 -7.05 24.18
CA MET A 48 5.47 -6.21 25.12
C MET A 48 4.85 -6.19 26.51
N ILE A 49 3.52 -6.11 26.62
CA ILE A 49 2.80 -6.13 27.91
C ILE A 49 2.97 -7.48 28.59
N GLU A 50 2.79 -8.60 27.89
CA GLU A 50 2.98 -9.96 28.44
C GLU A 50 4.44 -10.17 28.90
N ALA A 51 5.41 -9.62 28.16
CA ALA A 51 6.81 -9.67 28.55
C ALA A 51 7.10 -8.91 29.86
N ILE A 52 6.45 -7.77 30.12
CA ILE A 52 6.62 -7.00 31.38
C ILE A 52 5.75 -7.58 32.51
N TRP A 53 4.52 -7.96 32.20
CA TRP A 53 3.52 -8.47 33.12
C TRP A 53 2.91 -9.79 32.58
N PRO A 54 3.52 -10.94 32.91
CA PRO A 54 3.03 -12.25 32.45
C PRO A 54 1.58 -12.56 32.90
N SER A 55 1.09 -11.91 33.95
CA SER A 55 -0.31 -12.02 34.38
C SER A 55 -1.32 -11.60 33.30
N PHE A 56 -0.90 -10.78 32.33
CA PHE A 56 -1.75 -10.34 31.22
C PHE A 56 -2.15 -11.49 30.29
N GLU A 57 -1.41 -12.61 30.26
CA GLU A 57 -1.82 -13.82 29.53
C GLU A 57 -3.16 -14.38 30.02
N ARG A 58 -3.50 -14.14 31.30
CA ARG A 58 -4.75 -14.58 31.92
C ARG A 58 -5.86 -13.54 31.83
N PHE A 59 -5.71 -12.53 30.96
CA PHE A 59 -6.72 -11.50 30.79
C PHE A 59 -8.06 -12.14 30.36
N PRO A 60 -9.15 -11.90 31.11
CA PRO A 60 -10.41 -12.61 30.90
C PRO A 60 -11.02 -12.23 29.55
N ASN A 61 -11.28 -13.22 28.70
CA ASN A 61 -11.97 -13.01 27.44
C ASN A 61 -13.49 -12.94 27.67
N ARG A 62 -14.12 -11.83 27.30
CA ARG A 62 -15.57 -11.61 27.36
C ARG A 62 -16.25 -11.61 25.98
N LEU A 63 -15.48 -11.82 24.92
CA LEU A 63 -15.98 -11.85 23.55
C LEU A 63 -16.28 -13.29 23.10
N PRO A 64 -17.33 -13.50 22.29
CA PRO A 64 -17.63 -14.82 21.74
C PRO A 64 -16.54 -15.26 20.75
N GLU A 65 -16.38 -16.57 20.55
CA GLU A 65 -15.41 -17.11 19.58
C GLU A 65 -15.67 -16.63 18.14
N SER A 66 -16.94 -16.34 17.81
CA SER A 66 -17.35 -15.77 16.52
C SER A 66 -16.84 -14.34 16.28
N ALA A 67 -16.28 -13.66 17.30
CA ALA A 67 -15.72 -12.32 17.15
C ALA A 67 -14.35 -12.33 16.44
N HIS A 68 -13.71 -13.51 16.31
CA HIS A 68 -12.37 -13.67 15.72
C HIS A 68 -11.28 -12.79 16.35
N VAL A 69 -11.50 -12.31 17.58
CA VAL A 69 -10.59 -11.46 18.36
C VAL A 69 -10.83 -11.68 19.84
N THR A 70 -9.77 -11.67 20.65
CA THR A 70 -9.89 -11.74 22.11
C THR A 70 -10.01 -10.35 22.74
N SER A 71 -10.55 -10.28 23.95
CA SER A 71 -10.67 -9.01 24.69
C SER A 71 -9.31 -8.35 24.93
N ALA A 72 -8.26 -9.16 25.16
CA ALA A 72 -6.88 -8.69 25.30
C ALA A 72 -6.35 -8.07 23.99
N GLN A 73 -6.54 -8.75 22.86
CA GLN A 73 -6.13 -8.26 21.54
C GLN A 73 -6.83 -6.94 21.20
N LEU A 74 -8.14 -6.84 21.47
CA LEU A 74 -8.92 -5.64 21.20
C LEU A 74 -8.46 -4.46 22.08
N LEU A 75 -8.18 -4.72 23.37
CA LEU A 75 -7.60 -3.72 24.27
C LEU A 75 -6.26 -3.21 23.74
N CYS A 76 -5.33 -4.11 23.41
CA CYS A 76 -4.02 -3.73 22.89
C CYS A 76 -4.11 -3.01 21.53
N PHE A 77 -5.10 -3.35 20.69
CA PHE A 77 -5.37 -2.63 19.45
C PHE A 77 -5.74 -1.15 19.70
N PHE A 78 -6.68 -0.88 20.62
CA PHE A 78 -7.04 0.50 20.94
C PHE A 78 -5.90 1.25 21.65
N LEU A 79 -5.16 0.60 22.54
CA LEU A 79 -3.98 1.19 23.15
C LEU A 79 -2.91 1.53 22.09
N PHE A 80 -2.69 0.66 21.11
CA PHE A 80 -1.78 0.94 20.01
C PHE A 80 -2.26 2.12 19.16
N ILE A 81 -3.57 2.23 18.87
CA ILE A 81 -4.13 3.40 18.20
C ILE A 81 -3.83 4.69 18.98
N LEU A 82 -3.99 4.67 20.31
CA LEU A 82 -3.67 5.81 21.16
C LEU A 82 -2.18 6.18 21.09
N VAL A 83 -1.28 5.19 21.05
CA VAL A 83 0.17 5.41 20.87
C VAL A 83 0.50 5.94 19.47
N GLN A 84 -0.20 5.44 18.44
CA GLN A 84 0.03 5.83 17.05
C GLN A 84 -0.54 7.21 16.73
N ALA A 85 -1.65 7.60 17.34
CA ALA A 85 -2.41 8.81 17.01
C ALA A 85 -1.60 10.13 17.07
N PRO A 86 -0.73 10.38 18.07
CA PRO A 86 0.13 11.56 18.08
C PRO A 86 1.10 11.60 16.89
N LEU A 87 1.58 10.44 16.44
CA LEU A 87 2.54 10.33 15.34
C LEU A 87 1.91 10.65 13.98
N LEU A 88 0.59 10.55 13.86
CA LEU A 88 -0.16 10.97 12.65
C LEU A 88 -0.10 12.49 12.42
N TRP A 89 0.23 13.28 13.44
CA TRP A 89 0.38 14.73 13.32
C TRP A 89 1.69 15.15 12.63
N LEU A 90 2.68 14.23 12.58
CA LEU A 90 3.99 14.49 12.01
C LEU A 90 3.87 14.86 10.53
N LYS A 91 4.65 15.87 10.11
CA LYS A 91 4.71 16.26 8.70
C LYS A 91 5.45 15.17 7.91
N VAL A 92 5.06 15.00 6.65
CA VAL A 92 5.69 14.01 5.74
C VAL A 92 7.20 14.21 5.64
N SER A 93 7.68 15.46 5.68
CA SER A 93 9.12 15.78 5.67
C SER A 93 9.86 15.26 6.90
N SER A 94 9.22 15.27 8.08
CA SER A 94 9.78 14.76 9.33
C SER A 94 9.86 13.22 9.35
N LEU A 95 9.08 12.52 8.52
CA LEU A 95 9.13 11.06 8.40
C LEU A 95 10.50 10.56 7.91
N ARG A 96 11.28 11.41 7.23
CA ARG A 96 12.64 11.08 6.80
C ARG A 96 13.52 10.58 7.95
N TYR A 97 13.45 11.22 9.12
CA TYR A 97 14.26 10.83 10.27
C TYR A 97 13.84 9.48 10.85
N MET A 98 12.52 9.24 10.94
CA MET A 98 11.96 7.95 11.34
C MET A 98 12.41 6.84 10.37
N PHE A 99 12.41 7.13 9.06
CA PHE A 99 12.92 6.18 8.07
C PHE A 99 14.41 5.93 8.19
N MET A 100 15.23 6.97 8.41
CA MET A 100 16.68 6.79 8.61
C MET A 100 16.97 5.88 9.81
N ALA A 101 16.26 6.06 10.93
CA ALA A 101 16.37 5.15 12.07
C ALA A 101 15.93 3.73 11.69
N LYS A 102 14.83 3.59 10.93
CA LYS A 102 14.34 2.29 10.44
C LYS A 102 15.35 1.58 9.54
N THR A 103 16.08 2.29 8.70
CA THR A 103 17.12 1.70 7.83
C THR A 103 18.29 1.09 8.60
N ILE A 104 18.51 1.50 9.85
CA ILE A 104 19.57 0.96 10.71
C ILE A 104 19.02 -0.15 11.61
N ILE A 105 17.92 0.11 12.32
CA ILE A 105 17.38 -0.80 13.33
C ILE A 105 16.84 -2.09 12.69
N MET A 106 16.14 -1.99 11.54
CA MET A 106 15.46 -3.14 10.95
C MET A 106 16.41 -4.19 10.35
N PRO A 107 17.49 -3.83 9.63
CA PRO A 107 18.45 -4.83 9.18
C PRO A 107 19.14 -5.55 10.34
N ILE A 108 19.49 -4.83 11.41
CA ILE A 108 20.09 -5.44 12.61
C ILE A 108 19.09 -6.43 13.22
N PHE A 109 17.85 -5.99 13.46
CA PHE A 109 16.80 -6.85 14.01
C PHE A 109 16.54 -8.08 13.13
N GLY A 110 16.43 -7.89 11.81
CA GLY A 110 16.21 -8.96 10.85
C GLY A 110 17.36 -9.97 10.83
N LEU A 111 18.61 -9.50 10.87
CA LEU A 111 19.79 -10.36 10.94
C LEU A 111 19.86 -11.12 12.27
N THR A 112 19.58 -10.46 13.40
CA THR A 112 19.53 -11.12 14.71
C THR A 112 18.46 -12.22 14.72
N LEU A 113 17.27 -11.95 14.20
CA LEU A 113 16.19 -12.93 14.13
C LEU A 113 16.55 -14.09 13.18
N PHE A 114 17.22 -13.80 12.07
CA PHE A 114 17.73 -14.81 11.13
C PHE A 114 18.74 -15.75 11.78
N ILE A 115 19.74 -15.18 12.46
CA ILE A 115 20.78 -15.94 13.17
C ILE A 115 20.14 -16.79 14.26
N TRP A 116 19.21 -16.22 15.05
CA TRP A 116 18.47 -16.96 16.05
C TRP A 116 17.76 -18.18 15.45
N ALA A 117 17.03 -18.00 14.34
CA ALA A 117 16.29 -19.07 13.69
C ALA A 117 17.22 -20.20 13.21
N LEU A 118 18.37 -19.85 12.61
CA LEU A 118 19.37 -20.83 12.17
C LEU A 118 19.99 -21.61 13.33
N VAL A 119 20.37 -20.92 14.41
CA VAL A 119 20.97 -21.57 15.58
C VAL A 119 19.95 -22.46 16.29
N ALA A 120 18.72 -21.97 16.49
CA ALA A 120 17.67 -22.69 17.19
C ALA A 120 17.21 -23.96 16.43
N ALA A 121 17.13 -23.88 15.09
CA ALA A 121 16.78 -25.00 14.23
C ALA A 121 17.97 -25.91 13.85
N LYS A 122 19.19 -25.55 14.26
CA LYS A 122 20.46 -26.17 13.82
C LYS A 122 20.61 -26.23 12.29
N GLY A 123 20.21 -25.14 11.61
CA GLY A 123 20.20 -24.99 10.16
C GLY A 123 18.95 -24.27 9.66
N PHE A 124 18.61 -24.43 8.37
CA PHE A 124 17.40 -23.84 7.78
C PHE A 124 16.09 -24.54 8.20
N GLY A 125 16.18 -25.66 8.92
CA GLY A 125 15.04 -26.48 9.31
C GLY A 125 14.35 -27.18 8.12
N PRO A 126 13.23 -27.88 8.35
CA PRO A 126 12.64 -28.78 7.37
C PRO A 126 11.88 -28.06 6.25
N THR A 127 11.42 -26.82 6.45
CA THR A 127 10.50 -26.13 5.52
C THR A 127 11.06 -26.01 4.10
N PHE A 128 12.37 -25.77 3.97
CA PHE A 128 13.03 -25.63 2.66
C PHE A 128 13.22 -26.95 1.92
N SER A 129 13.21 -28.08 2.63
CA SER A 129 13.39 -29.42 2.06
C SER A 129 12.08 -30.20 1.94
N GLN A 130 10.96 -29.63 2.41
CA GLN A 130 9.67 -30.29 2.34
C GLN A 130 9.15 -30.33 0.90
N PRO A 131 8.72 -31.50 0.40
CA PRO A 131 8.14 -31.60 -0.92
C PRO A 131 6.77 -30.91 -0.97
N THR A 132 6.48 -30.24 -2.07
CA THR A 132 5.16 -29.65 -2.33
C THR A 132 4.09 -30.76 -2.42
N ARG A 133 3.23 -30.89 -1.41
CA ARG A 133 2.11 -31.86 -1.39
C ARG A 133 0.78 -31.14 -1.49
N ILE A 134 0.21 -31.08 -2.69
CA ILE A 134 -1.09 -30.47 -2.95
C ILE A 134 -2.16 -31.56 -2.79
N LYS A 135 -3.00 -31.45 -1.75
CA LYS A 135 -3.97 -32.49 -1.37
C LYS A 135 -5.31 -32.40 -2.10
N ASP A 136 -5.63 -31.25 -2.67
CA ASP A 136 -6.95 -30.93 -3.23
C ASP A 136 -7.03 -31.09 -4.76
N GLY A 137 -5.99 -31.65 -5.39
CA GLY A 137 -5.92 -31.85 -6.84
C GLY A 137 -5.62 -30.59 -7.65
N THR A 138 -5.37 -29.45 -7.00
CA THR A 138 -5.01 -28.21 -7.70
C THR A 138 -3.65 -28.36 -8.42
N PRO A 139 -3.52 -27.97 -9.70
CA PRO A 139 -2.24 -28.03 -10.39
C PRO A 139 -1.18 -27.17 -9.69
N ALA A 140 0.05 -27.65 -9.61
CA ALA A 140 1.16 -26.91 -9.00
C ALA A 140 1.40 -25.53 -9.62
N ALA A 141 1.18 -25.40 -10.93
CA ALA A 141 1.25 -24.11 -11.62
C ALA A 141 0.22 -23.10 -11.09
N VAL A 142 -1.01 -23.53 -10.77
CA VAL A 142 -2.03 -22.65 -10.20
C VAL A 142 -1.63 -22.18 -8.81
N VAL A 143 -1.13 -23.08 -7.96
CA VAL A 143 -0.64 -22.72 -6.62
C VAL A 143 0.53 -21.74 -6.70
N PHE A 144 1.48 -21.97 -7.62
CA PHE A 144 2.57 -21.03 -7.87
C PHE A 144 2.06 -19.64 -8.24
N LEU A 145 1.06 -19.55 -9.12
CA LEU A 145 0.45 -18.28 -9.52
C LEU A 145 -0.32 -17.61 -8.37
N GLN A 146 -0.97 -18.38 -7.51
CA GLN A 146 -1.57 -17.86 -6.27
C GLN A 146 -0.51 -17.22 -5.37
N CYS A 147 0.66 -17.86 -5.22
CA CYS A 147 1.78 -17.30 -4.47
C CYS A 147 2.29 -16.00 -5.10
N VAL A 148 2.41 -15.94 -6.44
CA VAL A 148 2.79 -14.71 -7.16
C VAL A 148 1.79 -13.59 -6.89
N THR A 149 0.49 -13.84 -7.03
CA THR A 149 -0.55 -12.82 -6.76
C THR A 149 -0.54 -12.38 -5.30
N THR A 150 -0.33 -13.30 -4.35
CA THR A 150 -0.19 -13.00 -2.92
C THR A 150 1.02 -12.13 -2.63
N ALA A 151 2.14 -12.35 -3.33
CA ALA A 151 3.34 -11.51 -3.19
C ALA A 151 3.14 -10.10 -3.77
N ILE A 152 2.41 -9.98 -4.90
CA ILE A 152 2.13 -8.70 -5.55
C ILE A 152 1.13 -7.86 -4.74
N GLY A 153 0.07 -8.48 -4.19
CA GLY A 153 -1.06 -7.78 -3.57
C GLY A 153 -0.64 -6.66 -2.60
N PRO A 154 0.12 -6.94 -1.53
CA PRO A 154 0.52 -5.90 -0.57
C PRO A 154 1.36 -4.77 -1.18
N LYS A 155 2.05 -5.02 -2.30
CA LYS A 155 2.88 -4.04 -2.99
C LYS A 155 2.13 -3.26 -4.07
N ALA A 156 1.04 -3.80 -4.60
CA ALA A 156 0.17 -3.14 -5.57
C ALA A 156 -0.32 -1.77 -5.08
N THR A 157 -0.80 -1.75 -3.83
CA THR A 157 -1.30 -0.55 -3.15
C THR A 157 -0.23 0.54 -3.06
N LEU A 158 1.01 0.14 -2.77
CA LEU A 158 2.17 1.04 -2.73
C LEU A 158 2.58 1.52 -4.13
N ALA A 159 2.54 0.63 -5.12
CA ALA A 159 2.93 0.95 -6.50
C ALA A 159 2.04 2.05 -7.11
N LEU A 160 0.73 2.00 -6.86
CA LEU A 160 -0.21 3.03 -7.33
C LEU A 160 0.10 4.42 -6.75
N ASN A 161 0.39 4.49 -5.44
CA ASN A 161 0.59 5.77 -4.74
C ASN A 161 2.06 6.19 -4.66
N MET A 162 2.94 5.50 -5.37
CA MET A 162 4.35 5.88 -5.49
C MET A 162 4.55 7.34 -5.93
N PRO A 163 3.71 7.95 -6.80
CA PRO A 163 3.77 9.38 -7.11
C PRO A 163 3.71 10.30 -5.88
N ASP A 164 3.02 9.90 -4.81
CA ASP A 164 2.90 10.69 -3.56
C ASP A 164 4.25 10.93 -2.89
N PHE A 165 5.18 9.98 -3.03
CA PHE A 165 6.53 10.05 -2.47
C PHE A 165 7.56 10.52 -3.49
N THR A 166 7.49 9.98 -4.70
CA THR A 166 8.47 10.25 -5.76
C THR A 166 8.40 11.67 -6.30
N ARG A 167 7.30 12.40 -6.08
CA ARG A 167 7.23 13.84 -6.38
C ARG A 167 8.27 14.68 -5.63
N TYR A 168 8.79 14.17 -4.51
CA TYR A 168 9.83 14.81 -3.71
C TYR A 168 11.25 14.42 -4.15
N ALA A 169 11.40 13.52 -5.12
CA ALA A 169 12.71 13.10 -5.60
C ALA A 169 13.32 14.15 -6.53
N LYS A 170 14.59 14.49 -6.31
CA LYS A 170 15.33 15.46 -7.14
C LYS A 170 15.64 14.88 -8.53
N TYR A 171 15.96 13.59 -8.60
CA TYR A 171 16.32 12.91 -9.84
C TYR A 171 15.56 11.59 -10.04
N PRO A 172 15.03 11.30 -11.26
CA PRO A 172 14.33 10.04 -11.53
C PRO A 172 15.17 8.78 -11.26
N LYS A 173 16.49 8.85 -11.48
CA LYS A 173 17.41 7.72 -11.21
C LYS A 173 17.43 7.29 -9.74
N GLN A 174 17.19 8.20 -8.81
CA GLN A 174 17.13 7.89 -7.38
C GLN A 174 15.93 7.00 -7.05
N VAL A 175 14.80 7.23 -7.71
CA VAL A 175 13.59 6.41 -7.54
C VAL A 175 13.83 4.99 -8.06
N PHE A 176 14.43 4.85 -9.24
CA PHE A 176 14.65 3.53 -9.83
C PHE A 176 15.48 2.61 -8.92
N TRP A 177 16.66 3.06 -8.49
CA TRP A 177 17.56 2.22 -7.68
C TRP A 177 17.01 1.90 -6.30
N THR A 178 16.36 2.86 -5.64
CA THR A 178 15.76 2.62 -4.32
C THR A 178 14.64 1.60 -4.39
N GLN A 179 13.82 1.62 -5.45
CA GLN A 179 12.78 0.61 -5.66
C GLN A 179 13.35 -0.73 -6.11
N ALA A 180 14.32 -0.75 -7.03
CA ALA A 180 14.92 -1.99 -7.51
C ALA A 180 15.59 -2.77 -6.38
N VAL A 181 16.47 -2.12 -5.61
CA VAL A 181 17.15 -2.78 -4.48
C VAL A 181 16.17 -3.06 -3.34
N GLY A 182 15.34 -2.08 -2.98
CA GLY A 182 14.40 -2.22 -1.88
C GLY A 182 13.37 -3.33 -2.09
N LEU A 183 12.74 -3.38 -3.25
CA LEU A 183 11.69 -4.37 -3.55
C LEU A 183 12.26 -5.72 -3.99
N MET A 184 13.35 -5.77 -4.77
CA MET A 184 13.85 -7.06 -5.27
C MET A 184 14.73 -7.77 -4.25
N VAL A 185 15.60 -7.06 -3.54
CA VAL A 185 16.56 -7.67 -2.61
C VAL A 185 15.95 -7.73 -1.22
N LEU A 186 15.60 -6.57 -0.63
CA LEU A 186 15.24 -6.53 0.79
C LEU A 186 13.91 -7.23 1.09
N VAL A 187 12.88 -7.06 0.23
CA VAL A 187 11.60 -7.78 0.43
C VAL A 187 11.77 -9.29 0.27
N THR A 188 12.57 -9.74 -0.71
CA THR A 188 12.88 -11.16 -0.89
C THR A 188 13.60 -11.72 0.34
N MET A 189 14.57 -10.98 0.88
CA MET A 189 15.26 -11.36 2.12
C MET A 189 14.28 -11.44 3.30
N CYS A 190 13.31 -10.53 3.42
CA CYS A 190 12.25 -10.65 4.44
C CYS A 190 11.39 -11.91 4.27
N GLY A 191 11.13 -12.33 3.03
CA GLY A 191 10.42 -13.59 2.74
C GLY A 191 11.21 -14.81 3.19
N VAL A 192 12.51 -14.86 2.88
CA VAL A 192 13.42 -15.92 3.34
C VAL A 192 13.50 -15.94 4.87
N LEU A 193 13.64 -14.77 5.50
CA LEU A 193 13.62 -14.64 6.96
C LEU A 193 12.34 -15.23 7.56
N GLY A 194 11.16 -14.87 7.02
CA GLY A 194 9.88 -15.40 7.49
C GLY A 194 9.81 -16.92 7.39
N ALA A 195 10.19 -17.48 6.24
CA ALA A 195 10.23 -18.92 6.03
C ALA A 195 11.18 -19.64 7.01
N THR A 196 12.39 -19.08 7.23
CA THR A 196 13.36 -19.64 8.19
C THR A 196 12.85 -19.57 9.62
N VAL A 197 12.19 -18.48 10.02
CA VAL A 197 11.61 -18.34 11.37
C VAL A 197 10.46 -19.32 11.59
N THR A 198 9.56 -19.48 10.61
CA THR A 198 8.49 -20.50 10.66
C THR A 198 9.08 -21.91 10.75
N SER A 199 10.13 -22.19 9.97
CA SER A 199 10.85 -23.47 9.99
C SER A 199 11.47 -23.75 11.36
N ALA A 200 12.10 -22.74 11.98
CA ALA A 200 12.69 -22.87 13.30
C ALA A 200 11.65 -23.06 14.38
N ALA A 201 10.52 -22.36 14.32
CA ALA A 201 9.42 -22.56 15.26
C ALA A 201 8.87 -24.00 15.21
N GLN A 202 8.79 -24.59 14.03
CA GLN A 202 8.37 -25.99 13.88
C GLN A 202 9.36 -26.97 14.54
N VAL A 203 10.67 -26.73 14.40
CA VAL A 203 11.71 -27.61 14.99
C VAL A 203 11.78 -27.47 16.51
N VAL A 204 11.71 -26.24 17.03
CA VAL A 204 11.95 -25.94 18.44
C VAL A 204 10.69 -26.17 19.28
N TYR A 205 9.53 -25.77 18.76
CA TYR A 205 8.27 -25.72 19.51
C TYR A 205 7.20 -26.68 18.98
N GLY A 206 7.42 -27.34 17.84
CA GLY A 206 6.41 -28.21 17.21
C GLY A 206 5.22 -27.44 16.62
N VAL A 207 5.29 -26.11 16.54
CA VAL A 207 4.21 -25.25 16.05
C VAL A 207 4.62 -24.57 14.75
N SER A 208 3.74 -24.56 13.75
CA SER A 208 3.92 -23.80 12.51
C SER A 208 3.04 -22.55 12.54
N THR A 209 3.66 -21.38 12.52
CA THR A 209 2.97 -20.10 12.46
C THR A 209 3.59 -19.20 11.38
N TRP A 210 2.73 -18.41 10.73
CA TRP A 210 3.09 -17.37 9.78
C TRP A 210 3.37 -16.03 10.48
N ASN A 211 3.00 -15.89 11.75
CA ASN A 211 3.14 -14.66 12.51
C ASN A 211 4.40 -14.70 13.40
N PRO A 212 5.44 -13.90 13.11
CA PRO A 212 6.66 -13.88 13.92
C PRO A 212 6.45 -13.40 15.36
N LEU A 213 5.37 -12.66 15.63
CA LEU A 213 5.02 -12.24 17.00
C LEU A 213 4.56 -13.42 17.86
N GLU A 214 3.88 -14.41 17.27
CA GLU A 214 3.51 -15.63 17.98
C GLU A 214 4.76 -16.46 18.33
N VAL A 215 5.74 -16.50 17.43
CA VAL A 215 7.05 -17.13 17.73
C VAL A 215 7.76 -16.42 18.88
N ALA A 216 7.73 -15.07 18.90
CA ALA A 216 8.35 -14.31 19.97
C ALA A 216 7.77 -14.70 21.35
N LYS A 217 6.45 -14.85 21.47
CA LYS A 217 5.78 -15.27 22.73
C LYS A 217 6.25 -16.63 23.24
N LEU A 218 6.73 -17.52 22.37
CA LEU A 218 7.25 -18.84 22.75
C LEU A 218 8.66 -18.80 23.36
N TRP A 219 9.35 -17.66 23.29
CA TRP A 219 10.68 -17.54 23.88
C TRP A 219 10.62 -17.50 25.40
N ASN A 220 11.47 -18.28 26.07
CA ASN A 220 11.62 -18.23 27.53
C ASN A 220 12.33 -16.95 28.03
N ASN A 221 12.74 -16.06 27.13
CA ASN A 221 13.43 -14.81 27.46
C ASN A 221 12.50 -13.61 27.26
N ARG A 222 12.04 -13.05 28.39
CA ARG A 222 11.13 -11.90 28.44
C ARG A 222 11.74 -10.63 27.82
N ALA A 223 13.04 -10.41 27.97
CA ALA A 223 13.69 -9.25 27.35
C ALA A 223 13.69 -9.39 25.81
N ALA A 224 13.98 -10.59 25.29
CA ALA A 224 13.91 -10.86 23.86
C ALA A 224 12.49 -10.64 23.30
N GLN A 225 11.46 -11.13 24.01
CA GLN A 225 10.06 -10.86 23.67
C GLN A 225 9.76 -9.36 23.57
N PHE A 226 10.12 -8.60 24.60
CA PHE A 226 9.88 -7.16 24.66
C PHE A 226 10.58 -6.42 23.52
N PHE A 227 11.88 -6.66 23.30
CA PHE A 227 12.63 -5.97 22.26
C PHE A 227 12.21 -6.36 20.84
N ALA A 228 11.80 -7.61 20.62
CA ALA A 228 11.22 -8.01 19.33
C ALA A 228 9.86 -7.35 19.10
N GLY A 229 8.99 -7.31 20.12
CA GLY A 229 7.72 -6.57 20.08
C GLY A 229 7.94 -5.09 19.79
N LEU A 230 8.95 -4.47 20.41
CA LEU A 230 9.31 -3.06 20.20
C LEU A 230 9.81 -2.79 18.78
N CYS A 231 10.71 -3.63 18.26
CA CYS A 231 11.21 -3.50 16.89
C CYS A 231 10.09 -3.65 15.85
N TRP A 232 9.22 -4.65 16.03
CA TRP A 232 8.05 -4.84 15.17
C TRP A 232 7.05 -3.68 15.29
N CYS A 233 6.78 -3.20 16.50
CA CYS A 233 5.93 -2.04 16.75
C CYS A 233 6.44 -0.81 15.99
N PHE A 234 7.73 -0.51 16.10
CA PHE A 234 8.38 0.57 15.35
C PHE A 234 8.28 0.36 13.83
N ALA A 235 8.49 -0.87 13.35
CA ALA A 235 8.35 -1.22 11.94
C ALA A 235 6.93 -0.94 11.42
N VAL A 236 5.91 -1.38 12.18
CA VAL A 236 4.49 -1.24 11.87
C VAL A 236 4.09 0.22 11.84
N ILE A 237 4.43 1.01 12.87
CA ILE A 237 4.14 2.45 12.93
C ILE A 237 4.70 3.16 11.69
N GLY A 238 5.99 2.94 11.40
CA GLY A 238 6.65 3.60 10.28
C GLY A 238 6.04 3.25 8.92
N THR A 239 5.71 1.97 8.72
CA THR A 239 5.00 1.54 7.51
C THR A 239 3.59 2.11 7.45
N ASN A 240 2.84 2.10 8.55
CA ASN A 240 1.43 2.45 8.54
C ASN A 240 1.19 3.95 8.28
N ILE A 241 2.05 4.81 8.86
CA ILE A 241 2.00 6.25 8.61
C ILE A 241 2.28 6.52 7.12
N SER A 242 3.36 5.95 6.58
CA SER A 242 3.79 6.24 5.22
C SER A 242 2.96 5.54 4.13
N ALA A 243 2.76 4.24 4.21
CA ALA A 243 2.10 3.47 3.17
C ALA A 243 0.60 3.76 3.06
N ASN A 244 -0.05 4.04 4.20
CA ASN A 244 -1.50 4.01 4.29
C ASN A 244 -2.08 5.38 4.61
N SER A 245 -1.66 6.03 5.70
CA SER A 245 -2.29 7.31 6.10
C SER A 245 -1.95 8.45 5.15
N VAL A 246 -0.69 8.60 4.71
CA VAL A 246 -0.30 9.66 3.77
C VAL A 246 -1.01 9.48 2.41
N SER A 247 -1.06 8.25 1.92
CA SER A 247 -1.78 7.90 0.69
C SER A 247 -3.27 8.22 0.78
N PHE A 248 -3.95 7.75 1.83
CA PHE A 248 -5.36 8.06 2.05
C PHE A 248 -5.61 9.57 2.19
N SER A 249 -4.71 10.28 2.88
CA SER A 249 -4.79 11.72 3.05
C SER A 249 -4.72 12.48 1.72
N ASN A 250 -3.84 12.08 0.81
CA ASN A 250 -3.78 12.65 -0.54
C ASN A 250 -5.06 12.35 -1.31
N ASP A 251 -5.54 11.11 -1.21
CA ASP A 251 -6.74 10.62 -1.88
C ASP A 251 -7.98 11.44 -1.47
N ILE A 252 -8.24 11.58 -0.17
CA ILE A 252 -9.40 12.30 0.33
C ILE A 252 -9.27 13.84 0.17
N ALA A 253 -8.05 14.36 0.13
CA ALA A 253 -7.82 15.78 -0.19
C ALA A 253 -8.24 16.13 -1.62
N LEU A 254 -8.29 15.16 -2.54
CA LEU A 254 -8.89 15.37 -3.85
C LEU A 254 -10.40 15.64 -3.75
N TRP A 255 -11.10 14.90 -2.89
CA TRP A 255 -12.55 14.99 -2.71
C TRP A 255 -12.97 16.26 -1.96
N PHE A 256 -12.23 16.60 -0.91
CA PHE A 256 -12.55 17.72 -0.01
C PHE A 256 -11.36 18.67 0.19
N PRO A 257 -10.83 19.30 -0.89
CA PRO A 257 -9.58 20.06 -0.84
C PRO A 257 -9.62 21.27 0.10
N LYS A 258 -10.81 21.84 0.35
CA LYS A 258 -10.99 22.97 1.28
C LYS A 258 -10.95 22.56 2.75
N TYR A 259 -11.28 21.30 3.07
CA TYR A 259 -11.52 20.85 4.44
C TYR A 259 -10.45 19.88 4.94
N ILE A 260 -9.89 19.08 4.04
CA ILE A 260 -8.93 18.04 4.40
C ILE A 260 -7.52 18.45 4.00
N ASN A 261 -6.64 18.51 5.01
CA ASN A 261 -5.21 18.53 4.83
C ASN A 261 -4.62 17.16 5.20
N VAL A 262 -3.31 16.99 5.01
CA VAL A 262 -2.64 15.70 5.23
C VAL A 262 -2.84 15.14 6.64
N ARG A 263 -2.87 16.01 7.67
CA ARG A 263 -3.08 15.61 9.06
C ARG A 263 -4.51 15.16 9.32
N ARG A 264 -5.49 15.97 8.90
CA ARG A 264 -6.93 15.65 9.05
C ARG A 264 -7.27 14.35 8.33
N GLY A 265 -6.73 14.15 7.13
CA GLY A 265 -6.89 12.90 6.38
C GLY A 265 -6.32 11.68 7.12
N ALA A 266 -5.21 11.83 7.84
CA ALA A 266 -4.58 10.73 8.56
C ALA A 266 -5.42 10.28 9.77
N TYR A 267 -5.99 11.23 10.51
CA TYR A 267 -6.93 10.90 11.59
C TYR A 267 -8.24 10.29 11.06
N LEU A 268 -8.76 10.81 9.94
CA LEU A 268 -9.92 10.21 9.30
C LEU A 268 -9.64 8.77 8.85
N CYS A 269 -8.46 8.51 8.27
CA CYS A 269 -8.02 7.15 7.92
C CYS A 269 -8.00 6.25 9.16
N CYS A 270 -7.44 6.74 10.27
CA CYS A 270 -7.37 6.01 11.52
C CYS A 270 -8.77 5.66 12.07
N ILE A 271 -9.70 6.61 12.08
CA ILE A 271 -11.08 6.38 12.54
C ILE A 271 -11.79 5.37 11.63
N LEU A 272 -11.75 5.57 10.31
CA LEU A 272 -12.39 4.67 9.34
C LEU A 272 -11.79 3.26 9.37
N SER A 273 -10.50 3.14 9.68
CA SER A 273 -9.83 1.85 9.77
C SER A 273 -10.33 0.96 10.91
N ILE A 274 -10.93 1.53 11.95
CA ILE A 274 -11.55 0.76 13.04
C ILE A 274 -12.78 0.01 12.49
N ALA A 275 -13.55 0.69 11.64
CA ALA A 275 -14.75 0.12 11.01
C ALA A 275 -14.44 -1.01 10.01
N THR A 276 -13.18 -1.17 9.58
CA THR A 276 -12.80 -2.28 8.68
C THR A 276 -12.67 -3.62 9.43
N THR A 277 -12.77 -3.63 10.76
CA THR A 277 -12.68 -4.85 11.58
C THR A 277 -11.45 -5.72 11.24
N PRO A 278 -10.23 -5.19 11.38
CA PRO A 278 -9.02 -5.81 10.82
C PRO A 278 -8.71 -7.23 11.33
N TRP A 279 -9.23 -7.60 12.50
CA TRP A 279 -9.13 -8.96 13.05
C TRP A 279 -9.81 -10.01 12.15
N ASN A 280 -10.90 -9.67 11.46
CA ASN A 280 -11.55 -10.58 10.50
C ASN A 280 -10.69 -10.88 9.27
N ILE A 281 -9.66 -10.07 9.01
CA ILE A 281 -8.71 -10.29 7.91
C ILE A 281 -7.54 -11.16 8.39
N GLN A 282 -7.10 -10.99 9.65
CA GLN A 282 -5.89 -11.63 10.19
C GLN A 282 -6.15 -12.91 11.00
N TYR A 283 -7.40 -13.32 11.22
CA TYR A 283 -7.68 -14.52 12.03
C TYR A 283 -7.13 -15.82 11.43
N SER A 284 -6.88 -15.87 10.10
CA SER A 284 -6.25 -17.02 9.45
C SER A 284 -5.46 -16.63 8.20
N ALA A 285 -4.46 -17.44 7.85
CA ALA A 285 -3.68 -17.28 6.62
C ALA A 285 -4.56 -17.36 5.36
N LYS A 286 -5.64 -18.16 5.40
CA LYS A 286 -6.63 -18.26 4.33
C LYS A 286 -7.40 -16.95 4.15
N SER A 287 -7.95 -16.38 5.23
CA SER A 287 -8.67 -15.10 5.18
C SER A 287 -7.78 -13.98 4.64
N PHE A 288 -6.54 -13.91 5.14
CA PHE A 288 -5.56 -12.93 4.68
C PHE A 288 -5.26 -13.07 3.18
N SER A 289 -5.01 -14.29 2.70
CA SER A 289 -4.73 -14.55 1.28
C SER A 289 -5.93 -14.24 0.38
N SER A 290 -7.16 -14.58 0.83
CA SER A 290 -8.39 -14.25 0.13
C SER A 290 -8.60 -12.74 0.02
N PHE A 291 -8.33 -11.99 1.09
CA PHE A 291 -8.36 -10.52 1.08
C PHE A 291 -7.34 -9.95 0.08
N LEU A 292 -6.09 -10.44 0.09
CA LEU A 292 -5.02 -10.04 -0.83
C LEU A 292 -5.41 -10.24 -2.29
N GLY A 293 -5.95 -11.41 -2.64
CA GLY A 293 -6.42 -11.68 -4.00
C GLY A 293 -7.62 -10.82 -4.41
N GLY A 294 -8.49 -10.47 -3.45
CA GLY A 294 -9.75 -9.78 -3.68
C GLY A 294 -9.57 -8.32 -4.08
N TYR A 295 -8.80 -7.53 -3.33
CA TYR A 295 -8.59 -6.14 -3.72
C TYR A 295 -7.60 -6.00 -4.89
N ALA A 296 -6.69 -6.97 -5.07
CA ALA A 296 -5.67 -6.95 -6.11
C ALA A 296 -6.27 -6.82 -7.52
N LEU A 297 -7.41 -7.45 -7.80
CA LEU A 297 -8.05 -7.35 -9.13
C LEU A 297 -8.50 -5.92 -9.46
N PHE A 298 -9.08 -5.21 -8.48
CA PHE A 298 -9.55 -3.83 -8.68
C PHE A 298 -8.36 -2.87 -8.88
N LEU A 299 -7.34 -3.01 -8.03
CA LEU A 299 -6.12 -2.21 -8.16
C LEU A 299 -5.36 -2.53 -9.46
N GLY A 300 -5.34 -3.80 -9.88
CA GLY A 300 -4.72 -4.23 -11.14
C GLY A 300 -5.39 -3.58 -12.35
N ALA A 301 -6.72 -3.53 -12.37
CA ALA A 301 -7.46 -2.85 -13.44
C ALA A 301 -7.12 -1.34 -13.50
N LEU A 302 -7.02 -0.65 -12.35
CA LEU A 302 -6.59 0.76 -12.30
C LEU A 302 -5.17 0.91 -12.86
N VAL A 303 -4.23 0.08 -12.42
CA VAL A 303 -2.83 0.10 -12.87
C VAL A 303 -2.75 -0.12 -14.38
N GLY A 304 -3.47 -1.10 -14.92
CA GLY A 304 -3.49 -1.40 -16.35
C GLY A 304 -3.90 -0.20 -17.20
N ILE A 305 -4.96 0.49 -16.78
CA ILE A 305 -5.43 1.71 -17.46
C ILE A 305 -4.38 2.82 -17.37
N ILE A 306 -3.86 3.10 -16.18
CA ILE A 306 -2.90 4.19 -15.95
C ILE A 306 -1.59 3.97 -16.73
N ILE A 307 -1.07 2.75 -16.73
CA ILE A 307 0.15 2.40 -17.48
C ILE A 307 -0.08 2.57 -18.98
N THR A 308 -1.18 2.01 -19.51
CA THR A 308 -1.51 2.13 -20.93
C THR A 308 -1.72 3.58 -21.34
N ASP A 309 -2.45 4.36 -20.55
CA ASP A 309 -2.73 5.76 -20.83
C ASP A 309 -1.43 6.57 -20.94
N PHE A 310 -0.57 6.45 -19.94
CA PHE A 310 0.65 7.27 -19.88
C PHE A 310 1.72 6.83 -20.87
N TRP A 311 2.06 5.53 -20.92
CA TRP A 311 3.19 5.04 -21.71
C TRP A 311 2.84 4.77 -23.17
N ILE A 312 1.63 4.29 -23.46
CA ILE A 312 1.24 3.85 -24.79
C ILE A 312 0.43 4.92 -25.51
N CYS A 313 -0.69 5.37 -24.93
CA CYS A 313 -1.58 6.35 -25.57
C CYS A 313 -0.93 7.73 -25.65
N ARG A 314 -0.43 8.24 -24.51
CA ARG A 314 0.15 9.59 -24.39
C ARG A 314 1.65 9.65 -24.65
N ARG A 315 2.34 8.51 -24.75
CA ARG A 315 3.79 8.40 -24.98
C ARG A 315 4.65 9.27 -24.04
N ARG A 316 4.26 9.34 -22.76
CA ARG A 316 4.85 10.19 -21.71
C ARG A 316 4.66 11.70 -21.88
N SER A 317 3.73 12.15 -22.74
CA SER A 317 3.35 13.57 -22.82
C SER A 317 2.14 13.85 -21.91
N LEU A 318 2.28 14.81 -21.00
CA LEU A 318 1.21 15.18 -20.07
C LEU A 318 1.24 16.68 -19.79
N ASP A 319 0.13 17.36 -20.04
CA ASP A 319 -0.05 18.76 -19.67
C ASP A 319 -0.46 18.86 -18.20
N VAL A 320 0.50 19.26 -17.36
CA VAL A 320 0.27 19.35 -15.91
C VAL A 320 -0.74 20.44 -15.57
N ARG A 321 -0.77 21.56 -16.30
CA ARG A 321 -1.69 22.68 -16.03
C ARG A 321 -3.13 22.26 -16.31
N ALA A 322 -3.35 21.51 -17.39
CA ALA A 322 -4.65 21.00 -17.76
C ALA A 322 -5.26 20.10 -16.67
N LEU A 323 -4.45 19.41 -15.87
CA LEU A 323 -4.93 18.57 -14.76
C LEU A 323 -5.56 19.38 -13.61
N TYR A 324 -5.39 20.70 -13.57
CA TYR A 324 -5.98 21.58 -12.55
C TYR A 324 -7.09 22.48 -13.10
N LYS A 325 -7.32 22.48 -14.41
CA LYS A 325 -8.39 23.25 -15.06
C LYS A 325 -9.65 22.40 -15.24
N LYS A 326 -10.81 23.01 -15.01
CA LYS A 326 -12.11 22.31 -15.04
C LYS A 326 -12.53 21.88 -16.46
N HIS A 327 -12.20 22.68 -17.47
CA HIS A 327 -12.59 22.50 -18.87
C HIS A 327 -11.34 22.54 -19.75
N ASP A 328 -10.72 21.38 -19.94
CA ASP A 328 -9.48 21.22 -20.71
C ASP A 328 -9.44 19.80 -21.33
N VAL A 329 -8.32 19.39 -21.93
CA VAL A 329 -8.11 18.09 -22.60
C VAL A 329 -8.45 16.86 -21.75
N HIS A 330 -8.49 17.01 -20.42
CA HIS A 330 -8.85 15.96 -19.46
C HIS A 330 -10.33 16.00 -19.00
N HIS A 331 -11.16 16.84 -19.62
CA HIS A 331 -12.58 16.92 -19.30
C HIS A 331 -13.37 15.72 -19.85
N PHE A 332 -12.97 15.15 -20.98
CA PHE A 332 -13.69 14.05 -21.65
C PHE A 332 -15.20 14.33 -21.76
N THR A 333 -16.06 13.33 -21.52
CA THR A 333 -17.52 13.47 -21.54
C THR A 333 -18.02 13.83 -20.14
N ALA A 334 -18.39 15.09 -19.93
CA ALA A 334 -18.92 15.61 -18.66
C ALA A 334 -18.00 15.42 -17.43
N GLY A 335 -16.69 15.31 -17.63
CA GLY A 335 -15.69 15.04 -16.59
C GLY A 335 -15.27 13.56 -16.46
N PHE A 336 -15.84 12.66 -17.27
CA PHE A 336 -15.60 11.22 -17.19
C PHE A 336 -15.02 10.66 -18.49
N ASN A 337 -13.94 9.90 -18.38
CA ASN A 337 -13.46 9.06 -19.47
C ASN A 337 -14.20 7.73 -19.44
N ILE A 338 -15.31 7.62 -20.18
CA ILE A 338 -16.14 6.39 -20.24
C ILE A 338 -15.31 5.16 -20.61
N ARG A 339 -14.25 5.33 -21.41
CA ARG A 339 -13.36 4.23 -21.83
C ARG A 339 -12.59 3.65 -20.66
N ALA A 340 -12.17 4.48 -19.70
CA ALA A 340 -11.50 4.03 -18.49
C ALA A 340 -12.44 3.20 -17.62
N PHE A 341 -13.70 3.62 -17.45
CA PHE A 341 -14.70 2.84 -16.71
C PHE A 341 -15.02 1.52 -17.41
N PHE A 342 -15.25 1.55 -18.73
CA PHE A 342 -15.50 0.35 -19.50
C PHE A 342 -14.33 -0.63 -19.40
N ALA A 343 -13.09 -0.16 -19.60
CA ALA A 343 -11.88 -0.96 -19.44
C ALA A 343 -11.74 -1.53 -18.02
N PHE A 344 -12.08 -0.75 -17.00
CA PHE A 344 -12.05 -1.19 -15.60
C PHE A 344 -13.02 -2.36 -15.38
N PHE A 345 -14.28 -2.23 -15.80
CA PHE A 345 -15.28 -3.28 -15.66
C PHE A 345 -14.91 -4.54 -16.46
N CYS A 346 -14.41 -4.39 -17.69
CA CYS A 346 -13.92 -5.51 -18.48
C CYS A 346 -12.70 -6.20 -17.83
N GLY A 347 -11.83 -5.45 -17.15
CA GLY A 347 -10.68 -6.00 -16.43
C GLY A 347 -11.07 -6.85 -15.23
N ILE A 348 -12.08 -6.43 -14.47
CA ILE A 348 -12.51 -7.16 -13.26
C ILE A 348 -13.43 -8.34 -13.58
N ALA A 349 -14.25 -8.26 -14.64
CA ALA A 349 -15.31 -9.22 -14.93
C ALA A 349 -14.83 -10.70 -14.98
N PRO A 350 -13.69 -11.05 -15.61
CA PRO A 350 -13.22 -12.43 -15.65
C PRO A 350 -12.90 -13.02 -14.26
N ASN A 351 -12.53 -12.17 -13.30
CA ASN A 351 -12.15 -12.58 -11.95
C ASN A 351 -13.35 -12.65 -10.98
N MET A 352 -14.52 -12.12 -11.36
CA MET A 352 -15.69 -12.05 -10.48
C MET A 352 -16.18 -13.43 -9.99
N PRO A 353 -16.26 -14.49 -10.82
CA PRO A 353 -16.70 -15.79 -10.33
C PRO A 353 -15.69 -16.40 -9.33
N GLY A 354 -14.39 -16.19 -9.55
CA GLY A 354 -13.36 -16.64 -8.61
C GLY A 354 -13.36 -15.85 -7.29
N LEU A 355 -13.64 -14.54 -7.35
CA LEU A 355 -13.88 -13.72 -6.16
C LEU A 355 -15.10 -14.24 -5.38
N ALA A 356 -16.20 -14.56 -6.06
CA ALA A 356 -17.38 -15.13 -5.42
C ALA A 356 -17.04 -16.45 -4.68
N ALA A 357 -16.23 -17.33 -5.30
CA ALA A 357 -15.74 -18.53 -4.63
C ALA A 357 -14.88 -18.22 -3.39
N ALA A 358 -14.00 -17.21 -3.47
CA ALA A 358 -13.19 -16.77 -2.34
C ALA A 358 -14.04 -16.19 -1.19
N CYS A 359 -15.20 -15.61 -1.50
CA CYS A 359 -16.20 -15.13 -0.54
C CYS A 359 -17.17 -16.22 -0.05
N GLY A 360 -16.99 -17.48 -0.44
CA GLY A 360 -17.78 -18.61 0.07
C GLY A 360 -18.89 -19.11 -0.87
N ALA A 361 -19.00 -18.61 -2.10
CA ALA A 361 -19.96 -19.15 -3.06
C ALA A 361 -19.60 -20.59 -3.47
N SER A 362 -20.59 -21.48 -3.39
CA SER A 362 -20.52 -22.86 -3.87
C SER A 362 -20.82 -22.94 -5.37
N GLY A 363 -20.37 -24.02 -6.03
CA GLY A 363 -20.71 -24.29 -7.44
C GLY A 363 -19.90 -23.51 -8.49
N VAL A 364 -18.88 -22.76 -8.09
CA VAL A 364 -18.01 -22.03 -9.04
C VAL A 364 -17.10 -23.01 -9.79
N PRO A 365 -17.04 -22.97 -11.15
CA PRO A 365 -16.17 -23.83 -11.94
C PRO A 365 -14.69 -23.68 -11.59
N ASN A 366 -13.95 -24.79 -11.60
CA ASN A 366 -12.51 -24.80 -11.29
C ASN A 366 -11.71 -23.86 -12.20
N GLY A 367 -12.06 -23.74 -13.49
CA GLY A 367 -11.41 -22.82 -14.42
C GLY A 367 -11.46 -21.35 -13.94
N ALA A 368 -12.58 -20.91 -13.35
CA ALA A 368 -12.69 -19.56 -12.83
C ALA A 368 -11.91 -19.36 -11.52
N ARG A 369 -11.81 -20.42 -10.70
CA ARG A 369 -10.94 -20.43 -9.51
C ARG A 369 -9.46 -20.34 -9.90
N TYR A 370 -9.08 -21.01 -10.98
CA TYR A 370 -7.72 -20.97 -11.52
C TYR A 370 -7.42 -19.62 -12.16
N LEU A 371 -8.35 -19.03 -12.91
CA LEU A 371 -8.15 -17.68 -13.46
C LEU A 371 -7.91 -16.64 -12.34
N TYR A 372 -8.62 -16.78 -11.23
CA TYR A 372 -8.46 -15.92 -10.06
C TYR A 372 -7.10 -16.06 -9.37
N SER A 373 -6.34 -17.14 -9.59
CA SER A 373 -4.94 -17.20 -9.11
C SER A 373 -4.06 -16.15 -9.79
N LEU A 374 -4.49 -15.62 -10.93
CA LEU A 374 -3.83 -14.58 -11.71
C LEU A 374 -4.59 -13.24 -11.63
N SER A 375 -5.42 -13.03 -10.60
CA SER A 375 -6.39 -11.93 -10.57
C SER A 375 -5.76 -10.56 -10.86
N TRP A 376 -4.57 -10.29 -10.32
CA TRP A 376 -3.80 -9.08 -10.60
C TRP A 376 -3.42 -8.95 -12.08
N LEU A 377 -2.79 -9.98 -12.65
CA LEU A 377 -2.26 -9.97 -14.01
C LEU A 377 -3.39 -9.90 -15.04
N VAL A 378 -4.42 -10.72 -14.88
CA VAL A 378 -5.61 -10.74 -15.75
C VAL A 378 -6.26 -9.35 -15.74
N SER A 379 -6.51 -8.78 -14.56
CA SER A 379 -7.17 -7.47 -14.47
C SER A 379 -6.32 -6.36 -15.09
N THR A 380 -5.01 -6.39 -14.87
CA THR A 380 -4.07 -5.40 -15.43
C THR A 380 -4.02 -5.48 -16.95
N LEU A 381 -3.83 -6.68 -17.50
CA LEU A 381 -3.67 -6.89 -18.94
C LEU A 381 -4.98 -6.64 -19.70
N VAL A 382 -6.10 -7.15 -19.19
CA VAL A 382 -7.41 -6.98 -19.84
C VAL A 382 -7.84 -5.52 -19.80
N ALA A 383 -7.74 -4.84 -18.65
CA ALA A 383 -8.07 -3.42 -18.57
C ALA A 383 -7.15 -2.57 -19.46
N GLY A 384 -5.84 -2.83 -19.44
CA GLY A 384 -4.87 -2.15 -20.28
C GLY A 384 -5.15 -2.34 -21.77
N LEU A 385 -5.45 -3.57 -22.20
CA LEU A 385 -5.76 -3.90 -23.59
C LEU A 385 -7.06 -3.24 -24.06
N VAL A 386 -8.14 -3.36 -23.28
CA VAL A 386 -9.44 -2.75 -23.62
C VAL A 386 -9.33 -1.23 -23.70
N TYR A 387 -8.59 -0.60 -22.79
CA TYR A 387 -8.34 0.83 -22.83
C TYR A 387 -7.57 1.24 -24.09
N TRP A 388 -6.51 0.50 -24.44
CA TRP A 388 -5.73 0.74 -25.65
C TRP A 388 -6.56 0.59 -26.94
N VAL A 389 -7.33 -0.48 -27.06
CA VAL A 389 -8.23 -0.71 -28.21
C VAL A 389 -9.26 0.41 -28.30
N SER A 390 -9.85 0.81 -27.18
CA SER A 390 -10.81 1.93 -27.13
C SER A 390 -10.18 3.25 -27.59
N PHE A 391 -8.90 3.49 -27.26
CA PHE A 391 -8.14 4.64 -27.75
C PHE A 391 -7.83 4.53 -29.25
N LYS A 392 -7.52 3.35 -29.76
CA LYS A 392 -7.27 3.14 -31.20
C LYS A 392 -8.52 3.35 -32.06
N ILE A 393 -9.68 2.90 -31.59
CA ILE A 393 -10.96 3.08 -32.29
C ILE A 393 -11.34 4.56 -32.35
N LYS A 394 -11.21 5.28 -31.24
CA LYS A 394 -11.48 6.71 -31.16
C LYS A 394 -10.39 7.39 -30.35
N PRO A 395 -9.37 8.02 -30.94
CA PRO A 395 -8.37 8.75 -30.17
C PRO A 395 -9.01 9.86 -29.33
N PHE A 396 -8.44 10.16 -28.17
CA PHE A 396 -8.74 11.40 -27.43
C PHE A 396 -7.63 12.41 -27.68
N GLU A 397 -7.93 13.68 -27.44
CA GLU A 397 -6.97 14.77 -27.61
C GLU A 397 -5.81 14.65 -26.62
N ILE A 398 -4.59 14.80 -27.13
CA ILE A 398 -3.36 14.80 -26.34
C ILE A 398 -2.73 16.16 -26.55
N SER A 399 -2.62 16.95 -25.47
CA SER A 399 -1.98 18.26 -25.55
C SER A 399 -0.54 18.12 -26.03
N PRO A 400 -0.09 18.93 -27.01
CA PRO A 400 1.27 18.89 -27.53
C PRO A 400 2.30 19.50 -26.56
N SER A 401 1.86 20.21 -25.51
CA SER A 401 2.77 20.83 -24.53
C SER A 401 3.38 19.80 -23.58
N GLN A 402 4.60 19.37 -23.89
CA GLN A 402 5.53 18.93 -22.83
C GLN A 402 6.01 20.18 -22.10
N GLU A 403 5.23 20.71 -21.15
CA GLU A 403 5.84 21.56 -20.12
C GLU A 403 6.69 20.64 -19.22
N MET A 404 7.92 20.43 -19.69
CA MET A 404 8.99 19.82 -18.94
C MET A 404 9.31 20.80 -17.81
N TYR A 405 8.94 20.41 -16.58
CA TYR A 405 9.28 21.07 -15.31
C TYR A 405 8.43 22.30 -14.95
N MET A 406 7.66 22.16 -13.87
CA MET A 406 7.49 23.27 -12.94
C MET A 406 8.75 23.26 -12.08
N ASP A 407 9.74 24.10 -12.39
CA ASP A 407 10.81 24.36 -11.43
C ASP A 407 10.16 24.78 -10.10
N GLY A 408 10.65 24.18 -9.02
CA GLY A 408 10.14 24.47 -7.70
C GLY A 408 10.30 25.97 -7.44
N VAL A 409 9.20 26.70 -7.37
CA VAL A 409 9.20 28.01 -6.75
C VAL A 409 9.61 27.75 -5.30
N GLU A 410 10.87 28.08 -4.97
CA GLU A 410 11.29 28.21 -3.57
C GLU A 410 10.25 29.06 -2.86
N GLY A 411 9.81 28.61 -1.68
CA GLY A 411 8.73 29.25 -0.96
C GLY A 411 8.96 30.76 -0.91
N TYR A 412 8.08 31.51 -1.57
CA TYR A 412 8.10 32.97 -1.56
C TYR A 412 8.15 33.43 -0.10
N ASP A 413 9.31 33.94 0.30
CA ASP A 413 9.51 34.61 1.58
C ASP A 413 9.12 36.08 1.37
N PRO A 414 7.99 36.54 1.93
CA PRO A 414 7.54 37.92 1.76
C PRO A 414 8.45 38.94 2.45
N SER A 415 9.54 38.52 3.12
CA SER A 415 10.52 39.42 3.74
C SER A 415 11.58 39.98 2.78
N ILE A 416 11.62 39.52 1.51
CA ILE A 416 12.59 40.00 0.51
C ILE A 416 11.83 40.72 -0.62
N SER A 417 11.28 41.90 -0.31
CA SER A 417 10.86 42.86 -1.34
C SER A 417 11.18 44.28 -0.90
N GLU A 418 12.40 44.72 -1.15
CA GLU A 418 12.68 46.14 -1.38
C GLU A 418 12.99 46.30 -2.87
N ILE A 419 11.97 46.70 -3.63
CA ILE A 419 12.13 47.29 -4.96
C ILE A 419 12.05 48.81 -4.74
N PRO A 420 13.07 49.61 -5.10
CA PRO A 420 12.91 51.06 -5.11
C PRO A 420 11.97 51.48 -6.23
N GLN A 421 10.94 52.24 -5.85
CA GLN A 421 9.95 52.85 -6.72
C GLN A 421 10.58 53.88 -7.66
N HIS A 422 10.06 53.90 -8.90
CA HIS A 422 9.94 55.01 -9.85
C HIS A 422 10.71 56.33 -9.63
N THR A 423 11.41 56.77 -10.68
CA THR A 423 11.33 58.17 -11.12
C THR A 423 11.11 58.23 -12.64
N LYS A 424 9.95 58.76 -13.03
CA LYS A 424 9.65 59.26 -14.38
C LYS A 424 10.41 60.56 -14.62
N GLN A 425 10.94 60.77 -15.82
CA GLN A 425 10.91 62.10 -16.44
C GLN A 425 11.08 61.99 -17.96
N ASP A 426 10.00 62.33 -18.66
CA ASP A 426 9.95 62.67 -20.08
C ASP A 426 10.73 63.97 -20.34
N LYS A 427 11.52 63.99 -21.42
CA LYS A 427 11.94 65.17 -22.19
C LYS A 427 12.23 64.69 -23.63
N GLU A 428 11.33 64.99 -24.56
CA GLU A 428 11.34 66.14 -25.48
C GLU A 428 12.03 65.82 -26.82
N VAL A 429 11.19 65.83 -27.85
CA VAL A 429 11.39 66.27 -29.24
C VAL A 429 12.72 66.96 -29.52
N GLU A 430 13.51 66.43 -30.47
CA GLU A 430 14.07 67.17 -31.61
C GLU A 430 14.80 66.24 -32.60
N ALA A 431 14.63 66.56 -33.89
CA ALA A 431 15.17 65.99 -35.14
C ALA A 431 14.50 64.74 -35.74
#